data_AF-A0A1S1J0K9-F1
#
_entry.id   AF-A0A1S1J0K9-F1
#
_cell.length_a   1.000
_cell.length_b   1.000
_cell.length_c   1.000
_cell.angle_alpha   90.00
_cell.angle_beta   90.00
_cell.angle_gamma   90.00
#
_symmetry.space_group_name_H-M   'P 1'
#
loop_
_entity.id
_entity.type
_entity.pdbx_description
1 polymer ?
#
loop_
_entity_poly.entity_id
_entity_poly.type
_entity_poly.pdbx_seq_one_letter_code
_entity_poly.pdbx_strand_id
1 'polypeptide(L)'
;MIVKPGDFFFGLMEFLAYIVPGFVLSITLPIYLNIGIPCYLDVKRDGPTIFSWIAFILISYIAGHFIHHLCAMLLNPLYEISYAKIKQKKYHEFLNLAENVIKERFSFHSDYLKIAEGFLRLNHPGLVAEIEVYEANSKLFRSLTVLGIYLCFFPKMPIAVVVILVIASFFSFLKFANQRWTYRFVVYEYFLLEKSDQ
;
A
#
# COMPACT_ATOMS: atom_id res chain seq x y z
N MET A 1 19.22 19.39 11.28
CA MET A 1 17.82 18.99 11.06
C MET A 1 17.48 17.94 12.11
N ILE A 2 16.50 18.21 12.98
CA ILE A 2 16.07 17.25 13.99
C ILE A 2 15.13 16.27 13.28
N VAL A 3 15.58 15.03 13.06
CA VAL A 3 14.75 13.96 12.46
C VAL A 3 13.62 13.65 13.43
N LYS A 4 12.36 13.81 13.00
CA LYS A 4 11.22 13.44 13.83
C LYS A 4 11.09 11.91 13.82
N PRO A 5 10.87 11.25 14.97
CA PRO A 5 10.68 9.81 15.01
C PRO A 5 9.58 9.27 14.07
N GLY A 6 8.57 10.09 13.76
CA GLY A 6 7.50 9.75 12.81
C GLY A 6 7.99 9.53 11.38
N ASP A 7 8.96 10.31 10.91
CA ASP A 7 9.48 10.22 9.54
C ASP A 7 10.19 8.88 9.29
N PHE A 8 10.91 8.39 10.32
CA PHE A 8 11.54 7.08 10.27
C PHE A 8 10.51 5.95 10.22
N PHE A 9 9.45 6.03 11.03
CA PHE A 9 8.40 5.02 11.05
C PHE A 9 7.68 4.93 9.70
N PHE A 10 7.41 6.08 9.07
CA PHE A 10 6.81 6.12 7.73
C PHE A 10 7.70 5.42 6.69
N GLY A 11 8.98 5.79 6.61
CA GLY A 11 9.92 5.17 5.67
C GLY A 11 10.05 3.66 5.90
N LEU A 12 10.02 3.22 7.16
CA LEU A 12 10.00 1.80 7.50
C LEU A 12 8.72 1.11 7.02
N MET A 13 7.55 1.71 7.21
CA MET A 13 6.28 1.12 6.78
C MET A 13 6.18 1.01 5.25
N GLU A 14 6.66 2.02 4.52
CA GLU A 14 6.76 1.94 3.06
C GLU A 14 7.73 0.84 2.65
N PHE A 15 8.91 0.77 3.26
CA PHE A 15 9.87 -0.29 2.99
C PHE A 15 9.27 -1.69 3.26
N LEU A 16 8.55 -1.86 4.37
CA LEU A 16 7.87 -3.10 4.74
C LEU A 16 6.79 -3.50 3.71
N ALA A 17 6.04 -2.52 3.19
CA ALA A 17 5.00 -2.76 2.20
C ALA A 17 5.54 -3.38 0.89
N TYR A 18 6.82 -3.18 0.58
CA TYR A 18 7.52 -3.79 -0.57
C TYR A 18 8.31 -5.03 -0.17
N ILE A 19 9.15 -4.95 0.87
CA ILE A 19 10.10 -6.02 1.19
C ILE A 19 9.38 -7.29 1.66
N VAL A 20 8.30 -7.19 2.45
CA VAL A 20 7.60 -8.35 3.02
C VAL A 20 6.97 -9.23 1.94
N PRO A 21 6.10 -8.71 1.04
CA PRO A 21 5.55 -9.54 -0.02
C PRO A 21 6.62 -10.07 -0.97
N GLY A 22 7.65 -9.27 -1.24
CA GLY A 22 8.77 -9.68 -2.08
C GLY A 22 9.63 -10.79 -1.45
N PHE A 23 9.85 -10.74 -0.14
CA PHE A 23 10.54 -11.77 0.63
C PHE A 23 9.80 -13.10 0.56
N VAL A 24 8.48 -13.07 0.81
CA VAL A 24 7.66 -14.28 0.73
C VAL A 24 7.69 -14.84 -0.68
N LEU A 25 7.47 -14.02 -1.72
CA LEU A 25 7.52 -14.48 -3.10
C LEU A 25 8.90 -15.05 -3.49
N SER A 26 9.99 -14.42 -3.08
CA SER A 26 11.36 -14.86 -3.38
C SER A 26 11.70 -16.22 -2.75
N ILE A 27 11.01 -16.61 -1.68
CA ILE A 27 11.14 -17.93 -1.06
C ILE A 27 10.17 -18.93 -1.70
N THR A 28 8.90 -18.56 -1.84
CA THR A 28 7.85 -19.51 -2.21
C THR A 28 7.81 -19.81 -3.69
N LEU A 29 8.14 -18.84 -4.56
CA LEU A 29 8.07 -19.02 -6.01
C LEU A 29 9.04 -20.09 -6.54
N PRO A 30 10.33 -20.12 -6.13
CA PRO A 30 11.25 -21.19 -6.54
C PRO A 30 10.81 -22.58 -6.07
N ILE A 31 10.24 -22.67 -4.86
CA ILE A 31 9.66 -23.91 -4.32
C ILE A 31 8.45 -24.34 -5.18
N TYR A 32 7.56 -23.41 -5.50
CA TYR A 32 6.39 -23.65 -6.34
C TYR A 32 6.77 -24.17 -7.74
N LEU A 33 7.83 -23.61 -8.33
CA LEU A 33 8.32 -23.98 -9.66
C LEU A 33 9.22 -25.23 -9.67
N ASN A 34 9.46 -25.88 -8.52
CA ASN A 34 10.42 -26.97 -8.36
C ASN A 34 11.84 -26.64 -8.87
N ILE A 35 12.24 -25.36 -8.80
CA ILE A 35 13.59 -24.90 -9.18
C ILE A 35 14.60 -25.20 -8.05
N GLY A 36 14.11 -25.60 -6.88
CA GLY A 36 14.90 -25.87 -5.68
C GLY A 36 14.94 -24.66 -4.74
N ILE A 37 15.67 -24.83 -3.63
CA ILE A 37 15.96 -23.72 -2.72
C ILE A 37 16.96 -22.80 -3.44
N PRO A 38 16.69 -21.49 -3.57
CA PRO A 38 17.62 -20.58 -4.20
C PRO A 38 19.02 -20.69 -3.57
N CYS A 39 20.07 -20.60 -4.40
CA CYS A 39 21.45 -20.75 -3.94
C CYS A 39 21.83 -19.76 -2.82
N TYR A 40 21.18 -18.59 -2.74
CA TYR A 40 21.38 -17.62 -1.66
C TYR A 40 20.76 -18.05 -0.31
N LEU A 41 19.91 -19.08 -0.28
CA LEU A 41 19.34 -19.70 0.92
C LEU A 41 19.93 -21.09 1.22
N ASP A 42 20.82 -21.60 0.37
CA ASP A 42 21.43 -22.92 0.58
C ASP A 42 22.55 -22.85 1.64
N VAL A 43 22.16 -23.08 2.90
CA VAL A 43 23.07 -23.08 4.05
C VAL A 43 24.08 -24.24 4.01
N LYS A 44 23.83 -25.30 3.22
CA LYS A 44 24.59 -26.55 3.33
C LYS A 44 25.97 -26.50 2.69
N ARG A 45 26.23 -25.55 1.77
CA ARG A 45 27.47 -25.56 0.99
C ARG A 45 28.61 -24.78 1.64
N ASP A 46 28.34 -23.61 2.23
CA ASP A 46 29.32 -22.78 2.98
C ASP A 46 28.65 -21.77 3.96
N GLY A 47 27.35 -21.94 4.23
CA GLY A 47 26.54 -20.94 4.93
C GLY A 47 26.24 -19.68 4.08
N PRO A 48 25.22 -18.90 4.45
CA PRO A 48 24.89 -17.68 3.71
C PRO A 48 25.96 -16.61 3.96
N THR A 49 26.66 -16.20 2.91
CA THR A 49 27.58 -15.06 2.97
C THR A 49 26.80 -13.75 3.14
N ILE A 50 27.47 -12.69 3.62
CA ILE A 50 26.86 -11.35 3.65
C ILE A 50 26.36 -10.91 2.27
N PHE A 51 27.07 -11.29 1.19
CA PHE A 51 26.66 -11.02 -0.19
C PHE A 51 25.38 -11.75 -0.58
N SER A 52 25.19 -13.00 -0.10
CA SER A 52 23.96 -13.75 -0.33
C SER A 52 22.75 -13.07 0.32
N TRP A 53 22.91 -12.54 1.54
CA TRP A 53 21.86 -11.77 2.21
C TRP A 53 21.55 -10.45 1.49
N ILE A 54 22.56 -9.71 1.07
CA ILE A 54 22.37 -8.48 0.29
C ILE A 54 21.64 -8.79 -1.01
N ALA A 55 22.07 -9.81 -1.76
CA ALA A 55 21.41 -10.23 -2.99
C ALA A 55 19.95 -10.63 -2.76
N PHE A 56 19.68 -11.38 -1.69
CA PHE A 56 18.33 -11.79 -1.33
C PHE A 56 17.41 -10.60 -0.97
N ILE A 57 17.90 -9.64 -0.18
CA ILE A 57 17.16 -8.42 0.15
C ILE A 57 16.87 -7.61 -1.12
N LEU A 58 17.83 -7.47 -2.02
CA LEU A 58 17.66 -6.75 -3.29
C LEU A 58 16.64 -7.45 -4.20
N ILE A 59 16.74 -8.77 -4.38
CA ILE A 59 15.77 -9.56 -5.16
C ILE A 59 14.37 -9.43 -4.56
N SER A 60 14.28 -9.53 -3.23
CA SER A 60 13.01 -9.39 -2.51
C SER A 60 12.43 -7.99 -2.68
N TYR A 61 13.24 -6.93 -2.60
CA TYR A 61 12.79 -5.56 -2.81
C TYR A 61 12.25 -5.35 -4.23
N ILE A 62 12.97 -5.84 -5.24
CA ILE A 62 12.54 -5.78 -6.65
C ILE A 62 11.24 -6.57 -6.87
N ALA A 63 11.18 -7.81 -6.37
CA ALA A 63 9.98 -8.65 -6.44
C ALA A 63 8.78 -8.00 -5.75
N GLY A 64 9.01 -7.33 -4.62
CA GLY A 64 8.03 -6.55 -3.89
C GLY A 64 7.40 -5.43 -4.71
N HIS A 65 8.20 -4.69 -5.47
CA HIS A 65 7.71 -3.66 -6.41
C HIS A 65 6.84 -4.26 -7.51
N PHE A 66 7.23 -5.39 -8.09
CA PHE A 66 6.41 -6.09 -9.09
C PHE A 66 5.05 -6.50 -8.50
N ILE A 67 5.05 -7.10 -7.29
CA ILE A 67 3.81 -7.44 -6.59
C ILE A 67 2.99 -6.18 -6.36
N HIS A 68 3.59 -5.09 -5.90
CA HIS A 68 2.87 -3.85 -5.61
C HIS A 68 2.13 -3.30 -6.84
N HIS A 69 2.77 -3.32 -8.02
CA HIS A 69 2.11 -2.94 -9.28
C HIS A 69 0.98 -3.90 -9.65
N LEU A 70 1.21 -5.21 -9.56
CA LEU A 70 0.18 -6.22 -9.79
C LEU A 70 -1.03 -5.99 -8.85
N CYS A 71 -0.77 -5.67 -7.58
CA CYS A 71 -1.81 -5.38 -6.61
C CYS A 71 -2.63 -4.15 -7.01
N ALA A 72 -1.98 -3.09 -7.48
CA ALA A 72 -2.68 -1.91 -7.94
C ALA A 72 -3.60 -2.24 -9.14
N MET A 73 -3.13 -3.05 -10.08
CA MET A 73 -3.92 -3.46 -11.25
C MET A 73 -5.15 -4.31 -10.85
N LEU A 74 -5.00 -5.22 -9.89
CA LEU A 74 -6.08 -6.14 -9.50
C LEU A 74 -7.06 -5.50 -8.50
N LEU A 75 -6.57 -4.81 -7.48
CA LEU A 75 -7.38 -4.36 -6.35
C LEU A 75 -7.97 -2.97 -6.53
N ASN A 76 -7.37 -2.08 -7.33
CA ASN A 76 -7.94 -0.75 -7.54
C ASN A 76 -9.32 -0.81 -8.23
N PRO A 77 -9.53 -1.58 -9.33
CA PRO A 77 -10.85 -1.69 -9.94
C PRO A 77 -11.88 -2.29 -8.96
N LEU A 78 -11.47 -3.28 -8.18
CA LEU A 78 -12.34 -3.90 -7.17
C LEU A 78 -12.74 -2.88 -6.09
N TYR A 79 -11.79 -2.07 -5.61
CA TYR A 79 -12.05 -0.98 -4.66
C TYR A 79 -13.04 0.04 -5.24
N GLU A 80 -12.83 0.49 -6.47
CA GLU A 80 -13.69 1.48 -7.12
C GLU A 80 -15.13 0.96 -7.30
N ILE A 81 -15.28 -0.30 -7.71
CA ILE A 81 -16.60 -0.90 -7.94
C ILE A 81 -17.35 -1.18 -6.63
N SER A 82 -16.66 -1.61 -5.58
CA SER A 82 -17.29 -2.05 -4.33
C SER A 82 -17.40 -0.93 -3.30
N TYR A 83 -16.27 -0.51 -2.73
CA TYR A 83 -16.22 0.35 -1.54
C TYR A 83 -16.36 1.83 -1.90
N ALA A 84 -15.66 2.28 -2.95
CA ALA A 84 -15.63 3.68 -3.31
C ALA A 84 -17.02 4.20 -3.70
N LYS A 85 -17.79 3.46 -4.52
CA LYS A 85 -19.17 3.84 -4.90
C LYS A 85 -20.09 4.04 -3.71
N ILE A 86 -20.06 3.12 -2.75
CA ILE A 86 -20.92 3.19 -1.54
C ILE A 86 -20.59 4.46 -0.74
N LYS A 87 -19.30 4.73 -0.55
CA LYS A 87 -18.84 5.88 0.22
C LYS A 87 -19.01 7.20 -0.53
N GLN A 88 -18.73 7.25 -1.84
CA GLN A 88 -18.96 8.42 -2.68
C GLN A 88 -20.41 8.85 -2.62
N LYS A 89 -21.37 7.92 -2.69
CA LYS A 89 -22.79 8.25 -2.52
C LYS A 89 -23.09 8.90 -1.17
N LYS A 90 -22.46 8.42 -0.09
CA LYS A 90 -22.66 8.94 1.27
C LYS A 90 -22.04 10.33 1.47
N TYR A 91 -20.89 10.61 0.85
CA TYR A 91 -20.12 11.84 1.05
C TYR A 91 -20.10 12.73 -0.21
N HIS A 92 -21.07 12.56 -1.10
CA HIS A 92 -21.06 13.17 -2.44
C HIS A 92 -20.98 14.70 -2.37
N GLU A 93 -21.80 15.32 -1.51
CA GLU A 93 -21.86 16.78 -1.38
C GLU A 93 -20.53 17.35 -0.91
N PHE A 94 -19.91 16.73 0.09
CA PHE A 94 -18.60 17.12 0.61
C PHE A 94 -17.50 17.00 -0.43
N LEU A 95 -17.45 15.88 -1.17
CA LEU A 95 -16.45 15.67 -2.22
C LEU A 95 -16.61 16.68 -3.36
N ASN A 96 -17.86 16.93 -3.79
CA ASN A 96 -18.13 17.93 -4.82
C ASN A 96 -17.73 19.33 -4.37
N LEU A 97 -17.98 19.68 -3.11
CA LEU A 97 -17.57 20.97 -2.56
C LEU A 97 -16.04 21.12 -2.63
N ALA A 98 -15.29 20.13 -2.15
CA ALA A 98 -13.83 20.12 -2.22
C ALA A 98 -13.34 20.25 -3.68
N GLU A 99 -13.87 19.44 -4.58
CA GLU A 99 -13.45 19.41 -5.99
C GLU A 99 -13.81 20.72 -6.72
N ASN A 100 -14.96 21.33 -6.44
CA ASN A 100 -15.33 22.64 -7.00
C ASN A 100 -14.38 23.74 -6.52
N VAL A 101 -14.05 23.76 -5.23
CA VAL A 101 -13.09 24.72 -4.68
C VAL A 101 -11.71 24.57 -5.32
N ILE A 102 -11.24 23.33 -5.50
CA ILE A 102 -9.96 23.06 -6.18
C ILE A 102 -10.03 23.54 -7.63
N LYS A 103 -11.12 23.26 -8.34
CA LYS A 103 -11.31 23.63 -9.75
C LYS A 103 -11.36 25.14 -9.96
N GLU A 104 -11.99 25.88 -9.05
CA GLU A 104 -12.02 27.35 -9.07
C GLU A 104 -10.63 27.95 -8.87
N ARG A 105 -9.82 27.34 -8.00
CA ARG A 105 -8.48 27.84 -7.63
C ARG A 105 -7.38 27.43 -8.61
N PHE A 106 -7.45 26.20 -9.10
CA PHE A 106 -6.44 25.60 -9.97
C PHE A 106 -7.14 25.26 -11.29
N SER A 107 -6.89 26.04 -12.34
CA SER A 107 -7.55 25.94 -13.66
C SER A 107 -7.24 24.63 -14.43
N PHE A 108 -6.68 23.61 -13.79
CA PHE A 108 -6.20 22.37 -14.38
C PHE A 108 -7.16 21.20 -14.11
N HIS A 109 -7.51 20.47 -15.18
CA HIS A 109 -8.28 19.23 -15.09
C HIS A 109 -7.36 18.03 -14.82
N SER A 110 -6.64 18.05 -13.70
CA SER A 110 -5.87 16.90 -13.22
C SER A 110 -6.50 16.27 -11.99
N ASP A 111 -5.93 15.16 -11.52
CA ASP A 111 -6.30 14.45 -10.30
C ASP A 111 -6.40 15.40 -9.09
N TYR A 112 -7.62 15.86 -8.77
CA TYR A 112 -7.87 16.89 -7.75
C TYR A 112 -7.29 16.52 -6.38
N LEU A 113 -7.27 15.21 -6.06
CA LEU A 113 -6.70 14.71 -4.83
C LEU A 113 -5.20 15.00 -4.73
N LYS A 114 -4.45 14.81 -5.81
CA LYS A 114 -3.01 15.12 -5.86
C LYS A 114 -2.73 16.62 -5.78
N ILE A 115 -3.61 17.45 -6.35
CA ILE A 115 -3.49 18.90 -6.23
C ILE A 115 -3.68 19.33 -4.77
N ALA A 116 -4.75 18.85 -4.12
CA ALA A 116 -5.01 19.14 -2.71
C ALA A 116 -3.87 18.66 -1.81
N GLU A 117 -3.37 17.44 -2.05
CA GLU A 117 -2.22 16.90 -1.33
C GLU A 117 -0.96 17.76 -1.54
N GLY A 118 -0.64 18.11 -2.78
CA GLY A 118 0.50 18.99 -3.10
C GLY A 118 0.40 20.35 -2.43
N PHE A 119 -0.80 20.93 -2.39
CA PHE A 119 -1.07 22.18 -1.67
C PHE A 119 -0.83 22.03 -0.16
N LEU A 120 -1.34 20.96 0.47
CA LEU A 120 -1.12 20.69 1.88
C LEU A 120 0.36 20.45 2.20
N ARG A 121 1.10 19.77 1.30
CA ARG A 121 2.55 19.57 1.46
C ARG A 121 3.35 20.87 1.49
N LEU A 122 2.92 21.88 0.74
CA LEU A 122 3.59 23.18 0.68
C LEU A 122 3.24 24.08 1.87
N ASN A 123 2.00 24.04 2.35
CA ASN A 123 1.52 24.98 3.37
C ASN A 123 1.53 24.40 4.80
N HIS A 124 1.33 23.08 4.94
CA HIS A 124 1.10 22.41 6.22
C HIS A 124 1.90 21.13 6.37
N PRO A 125 3.25 21.19 6.45
CA PRO A 125 4.10 20.00 6.55
C PRO A 125 3.81 19.16 7.80
N GLY A 126 3.18 19.74 8.83
CA GLY A 126 2.74 19.01 10.02
C GLY A 126 1.62 18.01 9.76
N LEU A 127 0.67 18.34 8.86
CA LEU A 127 -0.47 17.49 8.52
C LEU A 127 -0.10 16.38 7.53
N VAL A 128 0.97 16.59 6.76
CA VAL A 128 1.47 15.62 5.76
C VAL A 128 1.82 14.29 6.42
N ALA A 129 2.43 14.30 7.60
CA ALA A 129 2.84 13.08 8.28
C ALA A 129 1.64 12.15 8.57
N GLU A 130 0.48 12.71 8.91
CA GLU A 130 -0.73 11.93 9.14
C GLU A 130 -1.30 11.35 7.84
N ILE A 131 -1.34 12.16 6.78
CA ILE A 131 -1.76 11.74 5.43
C ILE A 131 -0.87 10.59 4.92
N GLU A 132 0.44 10.72 5.10
CA GLU A 132 1.45 9.73 4.73
C GLU A 132 1.27 8.40 5.49
N VAL A 133 0.91 8.44 6.79
CA VAL A 133 0.59 7.23 7.57
C VAL A 133 -0.61 6.49 6.97
N TYR A 134 -1.67 7.19 6.57
CA TYR A 134 -2.81 6.56 5.91
C TYR A 134 -2.44 5.95 4.57
N GLU A 135 -1.60 6.64 3.79
CA GLU A 135 -1.12 6.16 2.50
C GLU A 135 -0.27 4.89 2.65
N ALA A 136 0.74 4.92 3.53
CA ALA A 136 1.63 3.78 3.78
C ALA A 136 0.86 2.55 4.28
N ASN A 137 -0.08 2.74 5.22
CA ASN A 137 -0.94 1.66 5.69
C ASN A 137 -1.78 1.08 4.55
N SER A 138 -2.34 1.92 3.68
CA SER A 138 -3.11 1.43 2.53
C SER A 138 -2.24 0.60 1.58
N LYS A 139 -0.99 1.01 1.32
CA LYS A 139 -0.03 0.25 0.49
C LYS A 139 0.30 -1.11 1.10
N LEU A 140 0.54 -1.16 2.41
CA LEU A 140 0.84 -2.39 3.15
C LEU A 140 -0.33 -3.38 3.12
N PHE A 141 -1.53 -2.95 3.50
CA PHE A 141 -2.69 -3.84 3.49
C PHE A 141 -3.04 -4.33 2.08
N ARG A 142 -2.84 -3.49 1.06
CA ARG A 142 -3.02 -3.88 -0.34
C ARG A 142 -2.09 -5.02 -0.73
N SER A 143 -0.81 -4.96 -0.36
CA SER A 143 0.14 -6.03 -0.68
C SER A 143 -0.11 -7.30 0.12
N LEU A 144 -0.53 -7.19 1.39
CA LEU A 144 -0.93 -8.33 2.21
C LEU A 144 -2.16 -9.08 1.64
N THR A 145 -3.15 -8.37 1.11
CA THR A 145 -4.31 -9.00 0.46
C THR A 145 -3.90 -9.89 -0.71
N VAL A 146 -3.06 -9.37 -1.62
CA VAL A 146 -2.64 -10.16 -2.79
C VAL A 146 -1.70 -11.28 -2.40
N LEU A 147 -0.83 -11.04 -1.42
CA LEU A 147 0.05 -12.08 -0.92
C LEU A 147 -0.75 -13.25 -0.33
N GLY A 148 -1.76 -12.96 0.49
CA GLY A 148 -2.62 -13.99 1.06
C GLY A 148 -3.39 -14.76 -0.02
N ILE A 149 -3.92 -14.08 -1.04
CA ILE A 149 -4.55 -14.72 -2.20
C ILE A 149 -3.55 -15.60 -2.95
N TYR A 150 -2.33 -15.12 -3.20
CA TYR A 150 -1.27 -15.88 -3.87
C TYR A 150 -0.92 -17.16 -3.10
N LEU A 151 -0.78 -17.07 -1.77
CA LEU A 151 -0.46 -18.22 -0.92
C LEU A 151 -1.56 -19.28 -0.92
N CYS A 152 -2.82 -18.93 -1.16
CA CYS A 152 -3.90 -19.91 -1.32
C CYS A 152 -3.68 -20.89 -2.48
N PHE A 153 -2.87 -20.52 -3.47
CA PHE A 153 -2.55 -21.38 -4.62
C PHE A 153 -1.29 -22.24 -4.41
N PHE A 154 -0.69 -22.18 -3.22
CA PHE A 154 0.52 -22.95 -2.93
C PHE A 154 0.19 -24.46 -2.82
N PRO A 155 0.94 -25.35 -3.51
CA PRO A 155 0.61 -26.76 -3.60
C PRO A 155 0.69 -27.43 -2.24
N LYS A 156 -0.19 -28.41 -2.01
CA LYS A 156 -0.26 -29.23 -0.79
C LYS A 156 -0.55 -28.43 0.49
N MET A 157 -1.10 -27.22 0.40
CA MET A 157 -1.58 -26.51 1.60
C MET A 157 -2.81 -27.21 2.21
N PRO A 158 -2.84 -27.40 3.54
CA PRO A 158 -4.04 -27.88 4.21
C PRO A 158 -5.21 -26.92 3.99
N ILE A 159 -6.43 -27.46 3.78
CA ILE A 159 -7.64 -26.66 3.52
C ILE A 159 -7.88 -25.62 4.63
N ALA A 160 -7.64 -25.99 5.89
CA ALA A 160 -7.77 -25.08 7.02
C ALA A 160 -6.88 -23.83 6.88
N VAL A 161 -5.64 -24.00 6.39
CA VAL A 161 -4.70 -22.88 6.16
C VAL A 161 -5.22 -21.98 5.02
N VAL A 162 -5.72 -22.57 3.94
CA VAL A 162 -6.31 -21.81 2.82
C VAL A 162 -7.51 -20.98 3.29
N VAL A 163 -8.40 -21.55 4.10
CA VAL A 163 -9.55 -20.81 4.66
C VAL A 163 -9.09 -19.64 5.52
N ILE A 164 -8.08 -19.84 6.38
CA ILE A 164 -7.50 -18.77 7.20
C ILE A 164 -6.89 -17.67 6.31
N LEU A 165 -6.15 -18.04 5.25
CA LEU A 165 -5.55 -17.09 4.32
C LEU A 165 -6.61 -16.29 3.55
N VAL A 166 -7.69 -16.92 3.10
CA VAL A 166 -8.81 -16.22 2.44
C VAL A 166 -9.45 -15.21 3.38
N ILE A 167 -9.73 -15.61 4.63
CA ILE A 167 -10.31 -14.72 5.65
C ILE A 167 -9.36 -13.56 5.95
N ALA A 168 -8.07 -13.83 6.18
CA ALA A 168 -7.07 -12.81 6.42
C ALA A 168 -6.91 -11.84 5.24
N SER A 169 -6.95 -12.35 4.01
CA SER A 169 -6.88 -11.55 2.78
C SER A 169 -8.09 -10.63 2.65
N PHE A 170 -9.28 -11.15 2.97
CA PHE A 170 -10.53 -10.39 2.97
C PHE A 170 -10.50 -9.26 4.00
N PHE A 171 -10.10 -9.53 5.24
CA PHE A 171 -9.95 -8.48 6.25
C PHE A 171 -8.87 -7.45 5.88
N SER A 172 -7.77 -7.90 5.30
CA SER A 172 -6.73 -7.01 4.77
C SER A 172 -7.29 -6.11 3.67
N PHE A 173 -8.16 -6.63 2.80
CA PHE A 173 -8.79 -5.85 1.74
C PHE A 173 -9.74 -4.79 2.31
N LEU A 174 -10.57 -5.15 3.30
CA LEU A 174 -11.44 -4.20 3.99
C LEU A 174 -10.64 -3.09 4.67
N LYS A 175 -9.52 -3.44 5.31
CA LYS A 175 -8.60 -2.46 5.90
C LYS A 175 -7.96 -1.57 4.83
N PHE A 176 -7.47 -2.13 3.73
CA PHE A 176 -6.98 -1.36 2.59
C PHE A 176 -8.03 -0.36 2.10
N ALA A 177 -9.26 -0.81 1.83
CA ALA A 177 -10.32 0.03 1.31
C ALA A 177 -10.69 1.17 2.29
N ASN A 178 -10.75 0.86 3.59
CA ASN A 178 -10.99 1.86 4.62
C ASN A 178 -9.86 2.90 4.68
N GLN A 179 -8.60 2.47 4.74
CA GLN A 179 -7.46 3.39 4.81
C GLN A 179 -7.35 4.25 3.55
N ARG A 180 -7.59 3.67 2.37
CA ARG A 180 -7.59 4.40 1.10
C ARG A 180 -8.69 5.47 1.04
N TRP A 181 -9.87 5.16 1.59
CA TRP A 181 -10.95 6.13 1.70
C TRP A 181 -10.64 7.23 2.72
N THR A 182 -10.20 6.86 3.92
CA THR A 182 -9.83 7.81 4.97
C THR A 182 -8.74 8.76 4.49
N TYR A 183 -7.72 8.26 3.79
CA TYR A 183 -6.72 9.08 3.10
C TYR A 183 -7.36 10.18 2.23
N ARG A 184 -8.25 9.80 1.31
CA ARG A 184 -8.92 10.75 0.41
C ARG A 184 -9.75 11.77 1.18
N PHE A 185 -10.48 11.31 2.19
CA PHE A 185 -11.35 12.16 3.00
C PHE A 185 -10.54 13.21 3.79
N VAL A 186 -9.51 12.77 4.52
CA VAL A 186 -8.66 13.65 5.36
C VAL A 186 -7.95 14.71 4.51
N VAL A 187 -7.43 14.33 3.34
CA VAL A 187 -6.80 15.30 2.42
C VAL A 187 -7.78 16.40 2.00
N TYR A 188 -9.01 16.06 1.64
CA TYR A 188 -10.00 17.07 1.27
C TYR A 188 -10.53 17.87 2.46
N GLU A 189 -10.66 17.24 3.63
CA GLU A 189 -11.07 17.92 4.87
C GLU A 189 -10.06 18.98 5.27
N TYR A 190 -8.77 18.63 5.35
CA TYR A 190 -7.72 19.60 5.68
C TYR A 190 -7.59 20.69 4.63
N PHE A 191 -7.75 20.35 3.35
CA PHE A 191 -7.74 21.36 2.29
C PHE A 191 -8.90 22.37 2.42
N LEU A 192 -10.09 21.92 2.82
CA LEU A 192 -11.25 22.79 3.02
C LEU A 192 -11.14 23.64 4.29
N LEU A 193 -10.65 23.07 5.40
CA LEU A 193 -10.44 23.81 6.65
C LEU A 193 -9.45 24.95 6.49
N GLU A 194 -8.38 24.74 5.72
CA GLU A 194 -7.43 25.81 5.41
C GLU A 194 -8.06 26.95 4.62
N LYS A 195 -9.09 26.67 3.81
CA LYS A 195 -9.81 27.71 3.07
C LYS A 195 -10.74 28.53 3.97
N SER A 196 -11.30 27.94 5.03
CA SER A 196 -12.22 28.70 5.89
C SER A 196 -11.54 29.80 6.71
N ASP A 197 -10.21 29.74 6.85
CA ASP A 197 -9.44 30.70 7.65
C ASP A 197 -8.92 31.91 6.82
N GLN A 198 -9.14 31.91 5.50
CA GLN A 198 -8.74 32.98 4.57
C GLN A 198 -9.94 33.85 4.16
#